data_AF-A0A0H2RWS3-F1
#
_entry.id   AF-A0A0H2RWS3-F1
#
_cell.length_a   1.000
_cell.length_b   1.000
_cell.length_c   1.000
_cell.angle_alpha   90.00
_cell.angle_beta   90.00
_cell.angle_gamma   90.00
#
_symmetry.space_group_name_H-M   'P 1'
#
loop_
_entity.id
_entity.type
_entity.pdbx_description
1 polymer ?
#
loop_
_entity_poly.entity_id
_entity_poly.type
_entity_poly.pdbx_seq_one_letter_code
_entity_poly.pdbx_strand_id
1 'polypeptide(L)'
;MDPLEKILSGLSNLNLDGKIVRKQPHASSLGGSCDVYSAWSNKHNKKVAVKQIRAYLRKDAALAKKLAAEIRIWAKLKHEFILQLLGFFVEGENIMPALISEWMENGTLHDIMRTFPRGGINTLLMVR
;
A
#
# COMPACT_ATOMS: atom_id res chain seq x y z
N MET A 1 1.95 21.39 16.31
CA MET A 1 2.15 20.38 15.25
C MET A 1 1.17 19.26 15.47
N ASP A 2 0.41 18.93 14.42
CA ASP A 2 -0.44 17.74 14.39
C ASP A 2 0.43 16.49 14.62
N PRO A 3 0.04 15.52 15.48
CA PRO A 3 0.73 14.24 15.63
C PRO A 3 1.08 13.56 14.31
N LEU A 4 0.23 13.72 13.29
CA LEU A 4 0.49 13.23 11.94
C LEU A 4 1.71 13.93 11.32
N GLU A 5 1.73 15.26 11.27
CA GLU A 5 2.83 16.05 10.73
C GLU A 5 4.18 15.70 11.39
N LYS A 6 4.18 15.47 12.70
CA LYS A 6 5.40 15.09 13.43
C LYS A 6 5.92 13.71 12.99
N ILE A 7 5.03 12.75 12.72
CA ILE A 7 5.44 11.41 12.27
C ILE A 7 5.83 11.45 10.79
N LEU A 8 5.07 12.14 9.95
CA LEU A 8 5.37 12.26 8.52
C LEU A 8 6.67 13.03 8.28
N SER A 9 6.97 14.06 9.07
CA SER A 9 8.24 14.78 8.98
C SER A 9 9.45 13.90 9.31
N GLY A 10 9.33 13.01 10.30
CA GLY A 10 10.33 11.99 10.61
C GLY A 10 10.50 10.89 9.55
N LEU A 11 9.57 10.80 8.59
CA LEU A 11 9.57 9.84 7.48
C LEU A 11 9.64 10.55 6.11
N SER A 12 10.17 11.76 6.08
CA SER A 12 10.26 12.58 4.85
C SER A 12 11.00 11.91 3.69
N ASN A 13 11.96 11.03 4.00
CA ASN A 13 12.67 10.21 2.99
C ASN A 13 11.75 9.21 2.25
N LEU A 14 10.62 8.86 2.85
CA LEU A 14 9.58 7.99 2.29
C LEU A 14 8.47 8.77 1.58
N ASN A 15 8.51 10.11 1.57
CA ASN A 15 7.54 10.90 0.82
C ASN A 15 7.79 10.76 -0.70
N LEU A 16 6.75 10.28 -1.40
CA LEU A 16 6.72 10.03 -2.84
C LEU A 16 5.80 10.99 -3.60
N ASP A 17 5.38 12.09 -2.97
CA ASP A 17 4.65 13.15 -3.65
C ASP A 17 5.42 13.65 -4.89
N GLY A 18 4.69 13.81 -6.00
CA GLY A 18 5.26 14.11 -7.32
C GLY A 18 6.13 13.01 -7.95
N LYS A 19 6.34 11.86 -7.30
CA LYS A 19 7.20 10.75 -7.79
C LYS A 19 6.41 9.55 -8.29
N ILE A 20 5.09 9.56 -8.13
CA ILE A 20 4.17 8.55 -8.65
C ILE A 20 3.50 9.10 -9.90
N VAL A 21 3.67 8.43 -11.03
CA VAL A 21 3.19 8.85 -12.34
C VAL A 21 2.41 7.72 -13.00
N ARG A 22 1.63 8.05 -14.04
CA ARG A 22 0.86 7.05 -14.81
C ARG A 22 -0.02 6.16 -13.92
N LYS A 23 -0.61 6.74 -12.85
CA LYS A 23 -1.60 6.07 -12.02
C LYS A 23 -2.79 5.71 -12.91
N GLN A 24 -3.22 4.44 -12.87
CA GLN A 24 -4.39 4.01 -13.64
C GLN A 24 -5.65 4.75 -13.17
N PRO A 25 -6.59 5.07 -14.07
CA PRO A 25 -7.81 5.81 -13.74
C PRO A 25 -8.81 4.98 -12.93
N HIS A 26 -8.72 3.64 -13.02
CA HIS A 26 -9.61 2.72 -12.33
C HIS A 26 -8.81 1.89 -11.33
N ALA A 27 -9.43 1.64 -10.17
CA ALA A 27 -8.87 0.76 -9.17
C ALA A 27 -8.78 -0.66 -9.72
N SER A 28 -7.62 -1.30 -9.55
CA SER A 28 -7.41 -2.70 -9.88
C SER A 28 -8.03 -3.63 -8.82
N SER A 29 -8.22 -3.14 -7.59
CA SER A 29 -8.92 -3.86 -6.52
C SER A 29 -9.60 -2.88 -5.57
N LEU A 30 -10.77 -3.29 -5.05
CA LEU A 30 -11.56 -2.55 -4.06
C LEU A 30 -11.62 -3.39 -2.79
N GLY A 31 -10.99 -2.89 -1.72
CA GLY A 31 -11.09 -3.46 -0.37
C GLY A 31 -12.09 -2.70 0.46
N GLY A 32 -12.46 -3.19 1.66
CA GLY A 32 -13.45 -2.55 2.53
C GLY A 32 -13.12 -1.11 2.98
N SER A 33 -11.84 -0.74 3.01
CA SER A 33 -11.38 0.58 3.48
C SER A 33 -10.39 1.28 2.55
N CYS A 34 -10.05 0.66 1.42
CA CYS A 34 -9.04 1.19 0.50
C CYS A 34 -9.27 0.70 -0.92
N ASP A 35 -8.79 1.49 -1.86
CA ASP A 35 -8.76 1.15 -3.28
C ASP A 35 -7.29 1.02 -3.70
N VAL A 36 -6.99 0.04 -4.54
CA VAL A 36 -5.62 -0.22 -5.00
C VAL A 36 -5.53 0.08 -6.48
N TYR A 37 -4.62 0.97 -6.85
CA TYR A 37 -4.33 1.34 -8.24
C TYR A 37 -2.93 0.85 -8.59
N SER A 38 -2.67 0.56 -9.88
CA SER A 38 -1.31 0.44 -10.36
C SER A 38 -0.80 1.78 -10.88
N ALA A 39 0.50 2.04 -10.69
CA ALA A 39 1.18 3.24 -11.16
C ALA A 39 2.66 2.94 -11.43
N TRP A 40 3.40 3.95 -11.87
CA TRP A 40 4.85 3.90 -12.01
C TRP A 40 5.52 4.82 -10.97
N SER A 41 6.58 4.35 -10.31
CA SER A 41 7.39 5.17 -9.42
C SER A 41 8.69 5.59 -10.10
N ASN A 42 8.88 6.89 -10.31
CA ASN A 42 10.12 7.43 -10.88
C ASN A 42 11.31 7.23 -9.93
N LYS A 43 11.09 7.34 -8.61
CA LYS A 43 12.14 7.15 -7.60
C LYS A 43 12.71 5.72 -7.60
N HIS A 44 11.84 4.73 -7.78
CA HIS A 44 12.21 3.31 -7.67
C HIS A 44 12.36 2.62 -9.03
N ASN A 45 12.03 3.31 -10.12
CA ASN A 45 12.03 2.80 -11.49
C ASN A 45 11.29 1.47 -11.66
N LYS A 46 10.08 1.38 -11.08
CA LYS A 46 9.26 0.17 -11.14
C LYS A 46 7.76 0.47 -11.07
N LYS A 47 6.97 -0.52 -11.48
CA LYS A 47 5.52 -0.54 -11.28
C LYS A 47 5.21 -0.74 -9.81
N VAL A 48 4.27 0.04 -9.30
CA VAL A 48 3.92 0.10 -7.88
C VAL A 48 2.42 -0.01 -7.68
N ALA A 49 2.03 -0.54 -6.54
CA ALA A 49 0.67 -0.47 -6.02
C ALA A 49 0.49 0.83 -5.23
N VAL A 50 -0.58 1.56 -5.53
CA VAL A 50 -1.03 2.74 -4.79
C VAL A 50 -2.26 2.34 -3.99
N LYS A 51 -2.06 2.02 -2.71
CA LYS A 51 -3.15 1.69 -1.79
C LYS A 51 -3.70 2.98 -1.20
N GLN A 52 -4.75 3.50 -1.81
CA GLN A 52 -5.44 4.72 -1.41
C GLN A 52 -6.45 4.40 -0.31
N ILE A 53 -6.21 4.94 0.88
CA ILE A 53 -7.09 4.70 2.03
C ILE A 53 -8.27 5.68 1.93
N ARG A 54 -9.48 5.15 2.05
CA ARG A 54 -10.73 5.93 2.03
C ARG A 54 -10.97 6.60 3.38
N ALA A 55 -10.03 7.47 3.77
CA ALA A 55 -9.98 8.16 5.04
C ALA A 55 -9.57 9.62 4.85
N TYR A 56 -10.24 10.51 5.58
CA TYR A 56 -9.93 11.94 5.59
C TYR A 56 -9.17 12.28 6.87
N LEU A 57 -7.84 12.33 6.79
CA LEU A 57 -7.00 12.46 7.99
C LEU A 57 -7.27 13.76 8.77
N ARG A 58 -7.66 14.84 8.08
CA ARG A 58 -8.02 16.12 8.74
C ARG A 58 -9.21 16.00 9.70
N LYS A 59 -10.10 15.02 9.50
CA LYS A 59 -11.34 14.88 10.27
C LYS A 59 -11.22 13.88 11.42
N ASP A 60 -10.16 13.09 11.46
CA ASP A 60 -9.99 12.01 12.45
C ASP A 60 -8.52 11.88 12.89
N ALA A 61 -8.17 12.61 13.95
CA ALA A 61 -6.83 12.58 14.54
C ALA A 61 -6.46 11.20 15.12
N ALA A 62 -7.45 10.41 15.58
CA ALA A 62 -7.20 9.08 16.11
C ALA A 62 -6.81 8.12 14.99
N LEU A 63 -7.49 8.20 13.84
CA LEU A 63 -7.14 7.46 12.63
C LEU A 63 -5.79 7.89 12.08
N ALA A 64 -5.51 9.20 12.05
CA ALA A 64 -4.21 9.71 11.63
C ALA A 64 -3.06 9.17 12.49
N LYS A 65 -3.23 9.14 13.81
CA LYS A 65 -2.24 8.56 14.74
C LYS A 65 -2.04 7.06 14.51
N LYS A 66 -3.12 6.29 14.29
CA LYS A 66 -3.04 4.85 13.99
C LYS A 66 -2.30 4.60 12.68
N LEU A 67 -2.68 5.30 11.61
CA LEU A 67 -2.04 5.17 10.31
C LEU A 67 -0.55 5.52 10.38
N ALA A 68 -0.20 6.60 11.07
CA ALA A 68 1.18 7.01 11.22
C ALA A 68 2.03 5.95 11.98
N ALA A 69 1.44 5.27 12.97
CA ALA A 69 2.07 4.14 13.64
C ALA A 69 2.25 2.94 12.70
N GLU A 70 1.24 2.61 11.88
CA GLU A 70 1.32 1.55 10.88
C GLU A 70 2.41 1.81 9.84
N ILE A 71 2.47 3.03 9.28
CA ILE A 71 3.52 3.44 8.34
C ILE A 71 4.90 3.27 8.99
N ARG A 72 5.06 3.70 10.24
CA ARG A 72 6.33 3.58 10.96
C ARG A 72 6.76 2.13 11.17
N ILE A 73 5.82 1.24 11.47
CA ILE A 73 6.09 -0.19 11.62
C ILE A 73 6.45 -0.78 10.25
N TRP A 74 5.62 -0.56 9.23
CA TRP A 74 5.80 -1.11 7.90
C TRP A 74 7.09 -0.63 7.23
N ALA A 75 7.47 0.64 7.41
CA ALA A 75 8.74 1.20 6.94
C ALA A 75 9.99 0.48 7.49
N LYS A 76 9.89 -0.14 8.67
CA LYS A 76 11.00 -0.86 9.31
C LYS A 76 11.09 -2.32 8.90
N LEU A 77 10.03 -2.90 8.36
CA LEU A 77 10.01 -4.30 7.94
C LEU A 77 10.83 -4.42 6.65
N LYS A 78 11.95 -5.15 6.72
CA LYS A 78 12.83 -5.46 5.58
C LYS A 78 13.08 -6.97 5.58
N HIS A 79 12.34 -7.70 4.78
CA HIS A 79 12.42 -9.16 4.70
C HIS A 79 11.93 -9.64 3.35
N GLU A 80 12.49 -10.73 2.83
CA GLU A 80 12.16 -11.30 1.50
C GLU A 80 10.65 -11.58 1.34
N PHE A 81 10.04 -12.17 2.37
CA PHE A 81 8.61 -12.55 2.35
C PHE A 81 7.67 -11.52 2.99
N ILE A 82 8.13 -10.28 3.21
CA ILE A 82 7.27 -9.18 3.67
C ILE A 82 7.32 -8.08 2.61
N LEU A 83 6.16 -7.78 2.03
CA LEU A 83 6.04 -6.72 1.04
C LEU A 83 6.51 -5.38 1.62
N GLN A 84 7.56 -4.81 1.06
CA GLN A 84 8.17 -3.57 1.57
C GLN A 84 7.27 -2.35 1.30
N LEU A 85 7.15 -1.47 2.30
CA LEU A 85 6.69 -0.11 2.06
C LEU A 85 7.79 0.70 1.36
N LEU A 86 7.53 1.11 0.12
CA LEU A 86 8.42 1.96 -0.68
C LEU A 86 8.26 3.44 -0.32
N GLY A 87 7.07 3.82 0.14
CA GLY A 87 6.80 5.16 0.64
C GLY A 87 5.33 5.46 0.75
N PHE A 88 5.01 6.74 0.91
CA PHE A 88 3.65 7.23 0.98
C PHE A 88 3.57 8.59 0.29
N PHE A 89 2.36 9.00 -0.03
CA PHE A 89 2.06 10.39 -0.32
C PHE A 89 0.63 10.69 0.12
N VAL A 90 0.25 11.96 0.02
CA VAL A 90 -1.07 12.43 0.38
C VAL A 90 -1.69 13.06 -0.86
N GLU A 91 -2.93 12.68 -1.19
CA GLU A 91 -3.63 13.17 -2.37
C GLU A 91 -4.82 14.07 -1.96
N GLY A 92 -4.97 15.19 -2.67
CA GLY A 92 -6.11 16.10 -2.56
C GLY A 92 -6.17 16.93 -1.28
N GLU A 93 -7.12 17.86 -1.24
CA GLU A 93 -7.30 18.82 -0.15
C GLU A 93 -7.66 18.16 1.19
N ASN A 94 -8.36 17.03 1.13
CA ASN A 94 -8.79 16.27 2.30
C ASN A 94 -7.73 15.33 2.89
N ILE A 95 -6.50 15.39 2.38
CA ILE A 95 -5.36 14.60 2.86
C ILE A 95 -5.69 13.10 2.83
N MET A 96 -6.03 12.57 1.65
CA MET A 96 -6.24 11.12 1.50
C MET A 96 -4.89 10.43 1.40
N PRO A 97 -4.52 9.56 2.35
CA PRO A 97 -3.21 8.95 2.36
C PRO A 97 -3.14 7.78 1.37
N ALA A 98 -2.04 7.70 0.66
CA ALA A 98 -1.69 6.63 -0.25
C ALA A 98 -0.41 5.95 0.20
N LEU A 99 -0.48 4.63 0.38
CA LEU A 99 0.68 3.79 0.73
C LEU A 99 1.19 3.09 -0.52
N ILE A 100 2.52 3.08 -0.69
CA ILE A 100 3.17 2.62 -1.92
C ILE A 100 4.00 1.39 -1.64
N SER A 101 3.72 0.31 -2.37
CA SER A 101 4.50 -0.92 -2.38
C SER A 101 4.78 -1.35 -3.81
N GLU A 102 5.59 -2.39 -3.98
CA GLU A 102 5.72 -3.04 -5.28
C GLU A 102 4.36 -3.57 -5.77
N TRP A 103 4.15 -3.51 -7.09
CA TRP A 103 2.98 -4.11 -7.71
C TRP A 103 3.19 -5.62 -7.87
N MET A 104 2.31 -6.42 -7.28
CA MET A 104 2.39 -7.88 -7.34
C MET A 104 1.60 -8.39 -8.56
N GLU A 105 2.29 -8.65 -9.67
CA GLU A 105 1.65 -9.05 -10.95
C GLU A 105 0.83 -10.34 -10.84
N ASN A 106 1.22 -11.26 -9.96
CA ASN A 106 0.56 -12.56 -9.78
C ASN A 106 -0.64 -12.51 -8.82
N GLY A 107 -1.02 -11.33 -8.34
CA GLY A 107 -2.16 -11.14 -7.44
C GLY A 107 -1.96 -11.76 -6.06
N THR A 108 -3.07 -12.12 -5.41
CA THR A 108 -3.09 -12.64 -4.06
C THR A 108 -3.13 -14.17 -4.04
N LEU A 109 -2.80 -14.76 -2.89
CA LEU A 109 -3.02 -16.20 -2.67
C LEU A 109 -4.49 -16.60 -2.89
N HIS A 110 -5.44 -15.72 -2.58
CA HIS A 110 -6.86 -15.98 -2.82
C HIS A 110 -7.15 -16.14 -4.32
N ASP A 111 -6.56 -15.29 -5.17
CA ASP A 111 -6.72 -15.37 -6.63
C ASP A 111 -6.12 -16.67 -7.16
N ILE A 112 -4.91 -16.99 -6.69
CA ILE A 112 -4.19 -18.21 -7.08
C ILE A 112 -4.97 -19.45 -6.67
N MET A 113 -5.45 -19.55 -5.42
CA MET A 113 -6.19 -20.72 -4.91
C MET A 113 -7.45 -21.03 -5.71
N ARG A 114 -8.08 -20.05 -6.36
CA ARG A 114 -9.26 -20.28 -7.23
C ARG A 114 -8.93 -21.05 -8.50
N THR A 115 -7.66 -21.07 -8.90
CA THR A 115 -7.18 -21.81 -10.08
C THR A 115 -6.88 -23.28 -9.78
N PHE A 116 -6.77 -23.65 -8.50
CA PHE A 116 -6.45 -25.02 -8.10
C PHE A 116 -7.71 -25.89 -7.98
N PRO A 117 -7.67 -27.13 -8.47
CA PRO A 117 -8.70 -28.12 -8.15
C PRO A 117 -8.74 -28.33 -6.63
N ARG A 118 -9.91 -28.10 -6.02
CA ARG A 118 -10.10 -28.35 -4.58
C ARG A 118 -9.85 -29.84 -4.31
N GLY A 119 -9.05 -30.14 -3.28
CA GLY A 119 -8.71 -31.52 -2.91
C GLY A 119 -7.76 -32.24 -3.88
N GLY A 120 -7.17 -31.55 -4.87
CA GLY A 120 -6.17 -32.13 -5.76
C GLY A 120 -4.78 -32.27 -5.12
N ILE A 121 -3.93 -33.12 -5.71
CA ILE A 121 -2.56 -33.37 -5.22
C ILE A 121 -1.70 -32.10 -5.19
N ASN A 122 -1.90 -31.18 -6.13
CA ASN A 122 -1.22 -29.88 -6.15
C ASN A 122 -1.58 -29.01 -4.94
N THR A 123 -2.83 -29.10 -4.46
CA THR A 123 -3.30 -28.39 -3.26
C THR A 123 -2.68 -29.00 -2.00
N LEU A 124 -2.47 -30.33 -1.96
CA LEU A 124 -1.77 -31.02 -0.87
C LEU A 124 -0.29 -30.63 -0.78
N LEU A 125 0.37 -30.46 -1.93
CA LEU A 125 1.80 -30.11 -1.99
C LEU A 125 2.09 -28.68 -1.52
N MET A 126 1.14 -27.74 -1.61
CA MET A 126 1.34 -26.37 -1.12
C MET A 126 1.45 -26.26 0.41
N VAL A 127 0.95 -27.24 1.16
CA VAL A 127 0.91 -27.22 2.64
C VAL A 127 2.11 -27.94 3.27
N ARG A 128 3.01 -28.49 2.45
CA ARG A 128 4.23 -29.19 2.88
C ARG A 128 5.45 -28.35 2.59
#